data_AF-A0A1X7TZP3-F1
#
_entry.id   AF-A0A1X7TZP3-F1
#
_cell.length_a   1.000
_cell.length_b   1.000
_cell.length_c   1.000
_cell.angle_alpha   90.00
_cell.angle_beta   90.00
_cell.angle_gamma   90.00
#
_symmetry.space_group_name_H-M   'P 1'
#
loop_
_entity.id
_entity.type
_entity.pdbx_description
1 polymer ?
#
loop_
_entity_poly.entity_id
_entity_poly.type
_entity_poly.pdbx_seq_one_letter_code
_entity_poly.pdbx_strand_id
1 'polypeptide(L)'
;MLSALVVIACLLQFIQCSNLALTFDANNSVCTASCSTCSDTDTTLVSGANHNDTALLLELLNATRSNEQAIKETKEAIDGIIRSLSIIKNTTTSNAGAINDILLLVEDFLMLHNETSPGSPPLPTSCQEVKNKQPSSPSGMYLLATANGTINTYCNMEELCGLGGGWTRLAYLDMTDSTVNCPSGFRLYQPGGVRACGRPVTSSGGCVSVEFPSNGIGYSHVCGRVTGYQYYTPDAVDHVLGSNHNNLNGEYVDGVSITRGSPRQHVWTLMAANFESTTSVDHSCPCTSGYLSQIQSFVGDHYFCESAASTFQQQLFTSDPLWDGQGCNSHESPCCNVPGIPWFHRDYGNTTTTDYIELRVCGDEGTDNEDVPVSYYEIYVQ
;
A
#
# COMPACT_ATOMS: atom_id res chain seq x y z
N MET A 1 -22.76 -26.28 -5.86
CA MET A 1 -23.62 -25.57 -6.83
C MET A 1 -24.78 -26.42 -7.35
N LEU A 2 -24.56 -27.70 -7.74
CA LEU A 2 -25.64 -28.61 -8.17
C LEU A 2 -26.77 -28.75 -7.12
N SER A 3 -26.41 -28.84 -5.85
CA SER A 3 -27.36 -28.96 -4.73
C SER A 3 -28.25 -27.72 -4.56
N ALA A 4 -27.75 -26.53 -4.88
CA ALA A 4 -28.51 -25.27 -4.76
C ALA A 4 -29.51 -25.09 -5.91
N LEU A 5 -29.15 -25.51 -7.13
CA LEU A 5 -30.04 -25.49 -8.29
C LEU A 5 -31.18 -26.52 -8.20
N VAL A 6 -30.92 -27.71 -7.62
CA VAL A 6 -31.97 -28.72 -7.35
C VAL A 6 -32.97 -28.24 -6.30
N VAL A 7 -32.49 -27.51 -5.29
CA VAL A 7 -33.35 -26.87 -4.27
C VAL A 7 -34.22 -25.76 -4.88
N ILE A 8 -33.67 -24.93 -5.78
CA ILE A 8 -34.43 -23.88 -6.49
C ILE A 8 -35.48 -24.48 -7.44
N ALA A 9 -35.15 -25.58 -8.14
CA ALA A 9 -36.12 -26.31 -8.98
C ALA A 9 -37.26 -26.95 -8.16
N CYS A 10 -36.97 -27.40 -6.93
CA CYS A 10 -37.99 -27.91 -6.01
C CYS A 10 -38.89 -26.79 -5.45
N LEU A 11 -38.35 -25.58 -5.21
CA LEU A 11 -39.09 -24.45 -4.67
C LEU A 11 -40.20 -23.93 -5.61
N LEU A 12 -40.00 -24.02 -6.93
CA LEU A 12 -40.99 -23.58 -7.94
C LEU A 12 -42.26 -24.45 -7.97
N GLN A 13 -42.22 -25.68 -7.44
CA GLN A 13 -43.36 -26.61 -7.48
C GLN A 13 -44.34 -26.46 -6.29
N PHE A 14 -44.03 -25.62 -5.28
CA PHE A 14 -44.77 -25.61 -4.00
C PHE A 14 -45.13 -24.22 -3.46
N ILE A 15 -45.30 -23.22 -4.35
CA ILE A 15 -45.56 -21.81 -4.00
C ILE A 15 -46.91 -21.59 -3.25
N GLN A 16 -47.73 -22.63 -3.03
CA GLN A 16 -49.03 -22.52 -2.35
C GLN A 16 -49.14 -23.23 -0.97
N CYS A 17 -48.10 -23.85 -0.42
CA CYS A 17 -48.17 -24.47 0.93
C CYS A 17 -47.65 -23.53 2.03
N SER A 18 -48.45 -23.32 3.09
CA SER A 18 -48.10 -22.46 4.23
C SER A 18 -47.04 -23.06 5.16
N ASN A 19 -46.89 -24.40 5.15
CA ASN A 19 -45.85 -25.13 5.88
C ASN A 19 -45.33 -26.27 5.00
N LEU A 20 -44.19 -26.05 4.36
CA LEU A 20 -43.51 -27.04 3.52
C LEU A 20 -42.27 -27.55 4.26
N ALA A 21 -42.25 -28.85 4.61
CA ALA A 21 -41.05 -29.50 5.10
C ALA A 21 -40.40 -30.29 3.96
N LEU A 22 -39.18 -29.87 3.58
CA LEU A 22 -38.35 -30.49 2.54
C LEU A 22 -37.19 -31.25 3.17
N THR A 23 -37.05 -32.52 2.81
CA THR A 23 -35.89 -33.36 3.15
C THR A 23 -35.18 -33.77 1.87
N PHE A 24 -33.88 -33.46 1.77
CA PHE A 24 -33.03 -33.84 0.65
C PHE A 24 -32.09 -34.96 1.06
N ASP A 25 -32.19 -36.11 0.38
CA ASP A 25 -31.22 -37.19 0.46
C ASP A 25 -30.15 -36.99 -0.62
N ALA A 26 -28.97 -36.52 -0.19
CA ALA A 26 -27.84 -36.23 -1.06
C ALA A 26 -27.24 -37.48 -1.72
N ASN A 27 -27.40 -38.67 -1.13
CA ASN A 27 -26.81 -39.90 -1.66
C ASN A 27 -27.64 -40.46 -2.83
N ASN A 28 -28.96 -40.27 -2.79
CA ASN A 28 -29.87 -40.75 -3.83
C ASN A 28 -30.41 -39.66 -4.75
N SER A 29 -30.07 -38.38 -4.50
CA SER A 29 -30.61 -37.22 -5.23
C SER A 29 -32.14 -37.15 -5.20
N VAL A 30 -32.76 -37.56 -4.09
CA VAL A 30 -34.21 -37.59 -3.91
C VAL A 30 -34.65 -36.49 -2.95
N CYS A 31 -35.60 -35.66 -3.38
CA CYS A 31 -36.32 -34.72 -2.52
C CYS A 31 -37.64 -35.33 -2.05
N THR A 32 -37.91 -35.29 -0.75
CA THR A 32 -39.21 -35.63 -0.17
C THR A 32 -39.83 -34.36 0.42
N ALA A 33 -41.05 -34.06 0.02
CA ALA A 33 -41.83 -32.95 0.54
C ALA A 33 -43.03 -33.47 1.34
N SER A 34 -43.28 -32.89 2.51
CA SER A 34 -44.51 -33.11 3.27
C SER A 34 -45.23 -31.78 3.47
N CYS A 35 -46.53 -31.76 3.14
CA CYS A 35 -47.42 -30.61 3.36
C CYS A 35 -48.61 -31.07 4.22
N SER A 36 -48.88 -30.33 5.29
CA SER A 36 -50.05 -30.52 6.15
C SER A 36 -51.10 -29.45 5.82
N THR A 37 -52.27 -29.86 5.32
CA THR A 37 -53.36 -28.95 4.94
C THR A 37 -54.38 -28.76 6.07
N CYS A 38 -54.95 -27.55 6.14
CA CYS A 38 -56.39 -27.27 6.35
C CYS A 38 -56.77 -26.34 5.18
N SER A 39 -57.88 -26.42 4.44
CA SER A 39 -59.21 -26.99 4.63
C SER A 39 -59.87 -27.15 3.25
N ASP A 40 -60.76 -28.13 3.13
CA ASP A 40 -61.73 -28.43 2.07
C ASP A 40 -62.05 -27.33 1.04
N THR A 41 -61.75 -27.58 -0.23
CA THR A 41 -62.75 -27.61 -1.31
C THR A 41 -62.19 -28.35 -2.53
N ASP A 42 -63.05 -29.21 -3.05
CA ASP A 42 -62.90 -30.04 -4.24
C ASP A 42 -62.65 -29.17 -5.50
N THR A 43 -61.39 -29.02 -5.91
CA THR A 43 -61.04 -28.55 -7.26
C THR A 43 -59.81 -29.30 -7.77
N THR A 44 -60.05 -30.21 -8.72
CA THR A 44 -59.04 -30.78 -9.60
C THR A 44 -58.43 -29.67 -10.47
N LEU A 45 -57.30 -29.10 -10.03
CA LEU A 45 -56.45 -28.26 -10.89
C LEU A 45 -55.37 -29.13 -11.54
N VAL A 46 -55.73 -29.64 -12.73
CA VAL A 46 -54.76 -29.99 -13.77
C VAL A 46 -54.35 -28.68 -14.44
N SER A 47 -53.11 -28.24 -14.25
CA SER A 47 -52.50 -27.22 -15.14
C SER A 47 -51.02 -27.56 -15.33
N GLY A 48 -50.68 -27.90 -16.57
CA GLY A 48 -49.42 -28.48 -16.98
C GLY A 48 -48.23 -27.51 -16.91
N ALA A 49 -47.09 -28.05 -16.49
CA ALA A 49 -45.79 -27.48 -16.80
C ALA A 49 -45.58 -27.58 -18.32
N ASN A 50 -45.28 -26.46 -18.98
CA ASN A 50 -45.01 -26.42 -20.41
C ASN A 50 -43.80 -27.31 -20.75
N HIS A 51 -43.96 -28.16 -21.77
CA HIS A 51 -42.97 -29.13 -22.25
C HIS A 51 -41.59 -28.50 -22.58
N ASN A 52 -41.56 -27.20 -22.89
CA ASN A 52 -40.34 -26.46 -23.23
C ASN A 52 -39.45 -26.13 -22.01
N ASP A 53 -40.03 -25.89 -20.82
CA ASP A 53 -39.25 -25.51 -19.63
C ASP A 53 -38.47 -26.71 -19.08
N THR A 54 -39.05 -27.91 -19.19
CA THR A 54 -38.39 -29.17 -18.83
C THR A 54 -37.23 -29.54 -19.76
N ALA A 55 -37.33 -29.18 -21.05
CA ALA A 55 -36.28 -29.43 -22.03
C ALA A 55 -35.07 -28.51 -21.80
N LEU A 56 -35.32 -27.21 -21.56
CA LEU A 56 -34.28 -26.22 -21.26
C LEU A 56 -33.51 -26.57 -19.97
N LEU A 57 -34.22 -27.01 -18.93
CA LEU A 57 -33.61 -27.40 -17.65
C LEU A 57 -32.68 -28.61 -17.82
N LEU A 58 -33.10 -29.59 -18.62
CA LEU A 58 -32.31 -30.79 -18.91
C LEU A 58 -31.06 -30.47 -19.72
N GLU A 59 -31.16 -29.53 -20.65
CA GLU A 59 -30.04 -29.03 -21.44
C GLU A 59 -29.02 -28.28 -20.56
N LEU A 60 -29.49 -27.43 -19.64
CA LEU A 60 -28.64 -26.74 -18.68
C LEU A 60 -27.92 -27.71 -17.72
N LEU A 61 -28.62 -28.74 -17.25
CA LEU A 61 -28.06 -29.79 -16.39
C LEU A 61 -26.96 -30.59 -17.12
N ASN A 62 -27.18 -30.93 -18.39
CA ASN A 62 -26.21 -31.64 -19.19
C ASN A 62 -24.98 -30.78 -19.51
N ALA A 63 -25.18 -29.50 -19.85
CA ALA A 63 -24.08 -28.55 -20.04
C ALA A 63 -23.26 -28.38 -18.76
N THR A 64 -23.92 -28.28 -17.60
CA THR A 64 -23.26 -28.17 -16.30
C THR A 64 -22.44 -29.42 -15.98
N ARG A 65 -22.97 -30.62 -16.24
CA ARG A 65 -22.25 -31.89 -16.03
C ARG A 65 -21.06 -32.03 -16.97
N SER A 66 -21.22 -31.61 -18.23
CA SER A 66 -20.13 -31.58 -19.21
C SER A 66 -19.01 -30.64 -18.76
N ASN A 67 -19.37 -29.46 -18.26
CA ASN A 67 -18.39 -28.50 -17.73
C ASN A 67 -17.69 -29.03 -16.49
N GLU A 68 -18.41 -29.70 -15.58
CA GLU A 68 -17.80 -30.33 -14.39
C GLU A 68 -16.78 -31.41 -14.79
N GLN A 69 -17.09 -32.21 -15.81
CA GLN A 69 -16.18 -33.23 -16.34
C GLN A 69 -14.94 -32.60 -16.98
N ALA A 70 -15.12 -31.57 -17.81
CA ALA A 70 -14.00 -30.84 -18.43
C ALA A 70 -13.09 -30.19 -17.37
N ILE A 71 -13.66 -29.68 -16.28
CA ILE A 71 -12.89 -29.12 -15.15
C ILE A 71 -12.08 -30.21 -14.45
N LYS A 72 -12.63 -31.42 -14.25
CA LYS A 72 -11.89 -32.54 -13.66
C LYS A 72 -10.72 -32.98 -14.53
N GLU A 73 -10.94 -33.11 -15.84
CA GLU A 73 -9.89 -33.47 -16.80
C GLU A 73 -8.80 -32.39 -16.86
N THR A 74 -9.19 -31.11 -16.81
CA THR A 74 -8.25 -29.98 -16.75
C THR A 74 -7.42 -30.04 -15.47
N LYS A 75 -8.03 -30.38 -14.33
CA LYS A 75 -7.33 -30.53 -13.04
C LYS A 75 -6.31 -31.66 -13.09
N GLU A 76 -6.67 -32.83 -13.62
CA GLU A 76 -5.75 -33.97 -13.75
C GLU A 76 -4.57 -33.65 -14.67
N ALA A 77 -4.81 -32.92 -15.77
CA ALA A 77 -3.75 -32.46 -16.66
C ALA A 77 -2.77 -31.50 -15.95
N ILE A 78 -3.30 -30.59 -15.12
CA ILE A 78 -2.50 -29.67 -14.31
C ILE A 78 -1.67 -30.42 -13.26
N ASP A 79 -2.26 -31.38 -12.54
CA ASP A 79 -1.54 -32.23 -11.58
C ASP A 79 -0.39 -33.00 -12.26
N GLY A 80 -0.61 -33.46 -13.50
CA GLY A 80 0.42 -34.09 -14.32
C GLY A 80 1.58 -33.16 -14.67
N ILE A 81 1.28 -31.90 -15.02
CA ILE A 81 2.29 -30.87 -15.29
C ILE A 81 3.11 -30.58 -14.03
N ILE A 82 2.44 -30.42 -12.87
CA ILE A 82 3.11 -30.19 -11.57
C ILE A 82 4.09 -31.31 -11.25
N ARG A 83 3.67 -32.57 -11.43
CA ARG A 83 4.54 -33.73 -11.18
C ARG A 83 5.77 -33.72 -12.08
N SER A 84 5.60 -33.42 -13.36
CA SER A 84 6.69 -33.30 -14.33
C SER A 84 7.67 -32.17 -13.96
N LEU A 85 7.15 -31.01 -13.56
CA LEU A 85 7.97 -29.86 -13.12
C LEU A 85 8.72 -30.17 -11.82
N SER A 86 8.10 -30.87 -10.87
CA SER A 86 8.76 -31.33 -9.64
C SER A 86 9.88 -32.33 -9.91
N ILE A 87 9.73 -33.18 -10.93
CA ILE A 87 10.81 -34.08 -11.35
C ILE A 87 11.94 -33.28 -11.97
N ILE A 88 11.65 -32.32 -12.86
CA ILE A 88 12.67 -31.45 -13.45
C ILE A 88 13.47 -30.71 -12.38
N LYS A 89 12.79 -30.15 -11.36
CA LYS A 89 13.41 -29.53 -10.17
C LYS A 89 14.45 -30.43 -9.50
N ASN A 90 14.14 -31.72 -9.35
CA ASN A 90 15.01 -32.66 -8.64
C ASN A 90 16.15 -33.24 -9.49
N THR A 91 16.09 -33.11 -10.83
CA THR A 91 16.98 -33.86 -11.74
C THR A 91 18.02 -32.98 -12.47
N THR A 92 18.01 -31.65 -12.34
CA THR A 92 18.83 -30.77 -13.17
C THR A 92 19.86 -29.92 -12.39
N THR A 93 21.16 -30.18 -12.62
CA THR A 93 22.31 -29.52 -11.98
C THR A 93 23.05 -28.52 -12.89
N SER A 94 22.57 -28.24 -14.11
CA SER A 94 23.43 -27.67 -15.18
C SER A 94 23.26 -26.18 -15.51
N ASN A 95 22.11 -25.51 -15.27
CA ASN A 95 21.87 -24.16 -15.83
C ASN A 95 21.25 -23.19 -14.79
N ALA A 96 22.03 -22.74 -13.80
CA ALA A 96 21.54 -22.01 -12.62
C ALA A 96 20.66 -20.76 -12.88
N GLY A 97 20.86 -20.03 -13.99
CA GLY A 97 20.10 -18.81 -14.31
C GLY A 97 18.65 -19.09 -14.76
N ALA A 98 18.47 -19.89 -15.82
CA ALA A 98 17.14 -20.26 -16.30
C ALA A 98 16.36 -21.15 -15.29
N ILE A 99 17.08 -21.84 -14.39
CA ILE A 99 16.49 -22.65 -13.33
C ILE A 99 15.83 -21.79 -12.25
N ASN A 100 16.37 -20.62 -11.91
CA ASN A 100 15.76 -19.74 -10.91
C ASN A 100 14.42 -19.19 -11.39
N ASP A 101 14.35 -18.79 -12.66
CA ASP A 101 13.10 -18.28 -13.27
C ASP A 101 12.04 -19.38 -13.37
N ILE A 102 12.44 -20.61 -13.71
CA ILE A 102 11.53 -21.77 -13.72
C ILE A 102 11.11 -22.16 -12.29
N LEU A 103 12.01 -22.07 -11.30
CA LEU A 103 11.70 -22.37 -9.90
C LEU A 103 10.66 -21.40 -9.34
N LEU A 104 10.81 -20.11 -9.60
CA LEU A 104 9.85 -19.07 -9.21
C LEU A 104 8.48 -19.30 -9.88
N LEU A 105 8.46 -19.60 -11.18
CA LEU A 105 7.21 -19.90 -11.89
C LEU A 105 6.53 -21.17 -11.35
N VAL A 106 7.29 -22.18 -10.93
CA VAL A 106 6.74 -23.41 -10.33
C VAL A 106 6.18 -23.12 -8.94
N GLU A 107 6.85 -22.30 -8.12
CA GLU A 107 6.36 -21.90 -6.80
C GLU A 107 5.10 -21.04 -6.90
N ASP A 108 5.08 -20.02 -7.78
CA ASP A 108 3.90 -19.20 -8.06
C ASP A 108 2.73 -20.06 -8.58
N PHE A 109 3.01 -20.99 -9.49
CA PHE A 109 1.98 -21.90 -10.02
C PHE A 109 1.46 -22.87 -8.94
N LEU A 110 2.32 -23.34 -8.04
CA LEU A 110 1.91 -24.14 -6.88
C LEU A 110 1.06 -23.34 -5.90
N MET A 111 1.35 -22.05 -5.69
CA MET A 111 0.53 -21.17 -4.86
C MET A 111 -0.85 -20.94 -5.49
N LEU A 112 -0.91 -20.65 -6.80
CA LEU A 112 -2.15 -20.48 -7.57
C LEU A 112 -3.01 -21.76 -7.59
N HIS A 113 -2.39 -22.94 -7.75
CA HIS A 113 -3.14 -24.22 -7.70
C HIS A 113 -3.74 -24.47 -6.31
N ASN A 114 -3.03 -24.06 -5.26
CA ASN A 114 -3.49 -24.29 -3.90
C ASN A 114 -4.75 -23.49 -3.56
N GLU A 115 -4.99 -22.31 -4.16
CA GLU A 115 -6.22 -21.53 -3.95
C GLU A 115 -7.52 -22.28 -4.32
N THR A 116 -7.43 -23.33 -5.14
CA THR A 116 -8.59 -24.12 -5.60
C THR A 116 -8.83 -25.41 -4.81
N SER A 117 -7.96 -25.75 -3.84
CA SER A 117 -8.16 -26.90 -2.96
C SER A 117 -8.62 -26.48 -1.56
N PRO A 118 -9.52 -27.25 -0.91
CA PRO A 118 -9.81 -27.05 0.50
C PRO A 118 -8.56 -27.40 1.31
N GLY A 119 -7.77 -26.39 1.68
CA GLY A 119 -6.51 -26.54 2.43
C GLY A 119 -5.32 -25.68 1.98
N SER A 120 -5.52 -24.67 1.13
CA SER A 120 -4.47 -23.70 0.75
C SER A 120 -3.81 -23.08 1.99
N PRO A 121 -2.47 -22.92 2.03
CA PRO A 121 -1.83 -22.12 3.06
C PRO A 121 -2.39 -20.69 2.97
N PRO A 122 -2.71 -20.07 4.11
CA PRO A 122 -3.26 -18.71 4.11
C PRO A 122 -2.28 -17.77 3.39
N LEU A 123 -2.84 -16.85 2.60
CA LEU A 123 -2.10 -15.76 1.96
C LEU A 123 -1.23 -15.06 3.02
N PRO A 124 0.01 -14.67 2.68
CA PRO A 124 0.89 -13.98 3.60
C PRO A 124 0.28 -12.65 4.02
N THR A 125 0.43 -12.26 5.28
CA THR A 125 -0.12 -11.01 5.83
C THR A 125 0.86 -9.84 5.76
N SER A 126 2.11 -10.09 5.37
CA SER A 126 3.15 -9.06 5.23
C SER A 126 4.26 -9.52 4.27
N CYS A 127 5.00 -8.57 3.71
CA CYS A 127 6.22 -8.87 2.96
C CYS A 127 7.27 -9.57 3.82
N GLN A 128 7.32 -9.28 5.13
CA GLN A 128 8.21 -9.95 6.07
C GLN A 128 7.90 -11.45 6.19
N GLU A 129 6.62 -11.80 6.23
CA GLU A 129 6.21 -13.20 6.25
C GLU A 129 6.61 -13.93 4.97
N VAL A 130 6.46 -13.29 3.80
CA VAL A 130 6.94 -13.83 2.52
C VAL A 130 8.44 -14.08 2.59
N LYS A 131 9.23 -13.09 3.02
CA LYS A 131 10.69 -13.21 3.12
C LYS A 131 11.11 -14.31 4.11
N ASN A 132 10.41 -14.46 5.23
CA ASN A 132 10.69 -15.50 6.23
C ASN A 132 10.39 -16.90 5.71
N LYS A 133 9.28 -17.07 4.97
CA LYS A 133 8.88 -18.36 4.38
C LYS A 133 9.74 -18.75 3.19
N GLN A 134 10.08 -17.77 2.35
CA GLN A 134 10.87 -17.97 1.14
C GLN A 134 11.95 -16.88 1.03
N PRO A 135 13.13 -17.11 1.63
CA PRO A 135 14.21 -16.11 1.66
C PRO A 135 14.73 -15.66 0.30
N SER A 136 14.58 -16.48 -0.75
CA SER A 136 14.96 -16.19 -2.13
C SER A 136 13.94 -15.35 -2.91
N SER A 137 12.81 -14.97 -2.29
CA SER A 137 11.78 -14.17 -2.95
C SER A 137 12.36 -12.84 -3.47
N PRO A 138 12.11 -12.46 -4.74
CA PRO A 138 12.60 -11.20 -5.32
C PRO A 138 11.73 -10.00 -4.92
N SER A 139 12.27 -8.77 -5.03
CA SER A 139 11.42 -7.57 -4.88
C SER A 139 10.39 -7.48 -6.00
N GLY A 140 9.17 -7.03 -5.70
CA GLY A 140 8.08 -7.02 -6.67
C GLY A 140 6.71 -6.77 -6.05
N MET A 141 5.66 -6.92 -6.86
CA MET A 141 4.27 -6.81 -6.39
C MET A 141 3.81 -8.15 -5.82
N TYR A 142 3.24 -8.12 -4.62
CA TYR A 142 2.71 -9.29 -3.92
C TYR A 142 1.27 -9.05 -3.47
N LEU A 143 0.47 -10.12 -3.54
CA LEU A 143 -0.87 -10.16 -2.96
C LEU A 143 -0.78 -10.57 -1.48
N LEU A 144 -1.20 -9.69 -0.58
CA LEU A 144 -1.17 -9.91 0.86
C LEU A 144 -2.60 -9.98 1.42
N ALA A 145 -2.80 -10.83 2.43
CA ALA A 145 -4.02 -10.83 3.23
C ALA A 145 -3.99 -9.75 4.31
N THR A 146 -5.11 -9.08 4.49
CA THR A 146 -5.34 -8.03 5.48
C THR A 146 -6.63 -8.31 6.24
N ALA A 147 -6.85 -7.61 7.35
CA ALA A 147 -8.11 -7.72 8.09
C ALA A 147 -9.35 -7.37 7.23
N ASN A 148 -9.16 -6.55 6.18
CA ASN A 148 -10.23 -6.03 5.32
C ASN A 148 -10.31 -6.71 3.94
N GLY A 149 -9.56 -7.80 3.72
CA GLY A 149 -9.52 -8.52 2.43
C GLY A 149 -8.10 -8.72 1.95
N THR A 150 -7.83 -8.46 0.67
CA THR A 150 -6.49 -8.57 0.09
C THR A 150 -6.02 -7.24 -0.46
N ILE A 151 -4.71 -6.99 -0.38
CA ILE A 151 -4.07 -5.84 -1.00
C ILE A 151 -2.98 -6.31 -1.94
N ASN A 152 -2.79 -5.60 -3.05
CA ASN A 152 -1.63 -5.77 -3.91
C ASN A 152 -0.64 -4.65 -3.59
N THR A 153 0.53 -4.98 -3.05
CA THR A 153 1.54 -3.99 -2.66
C THR A 153 2.94 -4.42 -3.08
N TYR A 154 3.85 -3.45 -3.16
CA TYR A 154 5.23 -3.70 -3.49
C TYR A 154 5.98 -4.16 -2.23
N CYS A 155 6.63 -5.31 -2.32
CA CYS A 155 7.56 -5.81 -1.32
C CYS A 155 8.99 -5.58 -1.79
N ASN A 156 9.78 -4.88 -0.98
CA ASN A 156 11.23 -4.87 -1.15
C ASN A 156 11.85 -6.02 -0.36
N MET A 157 12.37 -7.00 -1.09
CA MET A 157 13.00 -8.21 -0.53
C MET A 157 14.52 -8.09 -0.39
N GLU A 158 15.06 -6.92 -0.70
CA GLU A 158 16.47 -6.54 -0.54
C GLU A 158 16.69 -5.75 0.76
N GLU A 159 17.94 -5.41 1.05
CA GLU A 159 18.28 -4.61 2.22
C GLU A 159 17.75 -3.17 2.08
N LEU A 160 17.13 -2.64 3.14
CA LEU A 160 16.77 -1.22 3.28
C LEU A 160 17.07 -0.77 4.70
N CYS A 161 17.60 0.45 4.85
CA CYS A 161 17.97 1.03 6.14
C CYS A 161 18.82 0.10 7.03
N GLY A 162 19.72 -0.70 6.44
CA GLY A 162 20.60 -1.63 7.16
C GLY A 162 19.91 -2.90 7.69
N LEU A 163 18.64 -3.12 7.37
CA LEU A 163 17.90 -4.34 7.70
C LEU A 163 17.61 -5.14 6.43
N GLY A 164 17.58 -6.47 6.55
CA GLY A 164 17.24 -7.36 5.45
C GLY A 164 15.85 -7.12 4.87
N GLY A 165 15.54 -7.82 3.77
CA GLY A 165 14.28 -7.67 3.06
C GLY A 165 13.02 -8.07 3.82
N GLY A 166 11.88 -7.89 3.16
CA GLY A 166 10.56 -8.08 3.76
C GLY A 166 9.83 -6.77 4.04
N TRP A 167 10.29 -5.68 3.44
CA TRP A 167 9.73 -4.35 3.59
C TRP A 167 8.47 -4.19 2.74
N THR A 168 7.38 -3.73 3.36
CA THR A 168 6.11 -3.45 2.70
C THR A 168 6.01 -1.98 2.35
N ARG A 169 5.84 -1.62 1.06
CA ARG A 169 5.67 -0.23 0.65
C ARG A 169 4.27 0.28 1.01
N LEU A 170 4.19 1.39 1.74
CA LEU A 170 2.92 2.06 2.08
C LEU A 170 2.68 3.31 1.24
N ALA A 171 3.75 4.04 0.91
CA ALA A 171 3.65 5.28 0.16
C ALA A 171 4.61 5.27 -1.03
N TYR A 172 4.14 5.79 -2.18
CA TYR A 172 4.94 5.98 -3.37
C TYR A 172 4.40 7.17 -4.18
N LEU A 173 5.30 8.04 -4.60
CA LEU A 173 5.06 9.10 -5.57
C LEU A 173 6.32 9.26 -6.41
N ASP A 174 6.14 9.34 -7.72
CA ASP A 174 7.21 9.68 -8.66
C ASP A 174 6.63 10.61 -9.73
N MET A 175 6.91 11.90 -9.60
CA MET A 175 6.39 12.92 -10.50
C MET A 175 7.16 13.02 -11.82
N THR A 176 8.27 12.28 -11.98
CA THR A 176 8.95 12.14 -13.28
C THR A 176 8.08 11.40 -14.29
N ASP A 177 7.21 10.51 -13.81
CA ASP A 177 6.13 9.93 -14.60
C ASP A 177 5.02 10.98 -14.82
N SER A 178 4.95 11.48 -16.06
CA SER A 178 3.96 12.47 -16.49
C SER A 178 2.48 12.05 -16.29
N THR A 179 2.20 10.75 -16.09
CA THR A 179 0.85 10.22 -15.87
C THR A 179 0.42 10.27 -14.41
N VAL A 180 1.37 10.40 -13.48
CA VAL A 180 1.10 10.48 -12.04
C VAL A 180 0.58 11.86 -11.68
N ASN A 181 -0.54 11.93 -10.97
CA ASN A 181 -1.11 13.19 -10.46
C ASN A 181 -0.71 13.41 -9.00
N CYS A 182 -0.71 14.68 -8.57
CA CYS A 182 -0.51 14.99 -7.16
C CYS A 182 -1.62 14.37 -6.29
N PRO A 183 -1.29 14.01 -5.03
CA PRO A 183 -2.29 13.54 -4.08
C PRO A 183 -3.42 14.55 -3.88
N SER A 184 -4.59 14.07 -3.45
CA SER A 184 -5.74 14.96 -3.22
C SER A 184 -5.38 16.09 -2.25
N GLY A 185 -5.79 17.32 -2.59
CA GLY A 185 -5.46 18.53 -1.82
C GLY A 185 -4.13 19.16 -2.19
N PHE A 186 -3.20 18.47 -2.84
CA PHE A 186 -1.92 19.04 -3.25
C PHE A 186 -2.05 19.82 -4.57
N ARG A 187 -1.28 20.90 -4.70
CA ARG A 187 -1.15 21.67 -5.94
C ARG A 187 0.01 21.12 -6.77
N LEU A 188 -0.21 21.02 -8.08
CA LEU A 188 0.84 20.69 -9.04
C LEU A 188 1.73 21.90 -9.33
N TYR A 189 3.02 21.75 -9.11
CA TYR A 189 4.10 22.60 -9.61
C TYR A 189 4.58 22.08 -10.98
N GLN A 190 4.67 22.96 -11.96
CA GLN A 190 5.26 22.72 -13.29
C GLN A 190 6.28 23.77 -13.81
N PRO A 191 6.84 24.71 -13.00
CA PRO A 191 7.88 25.61 -13.49
C PRO A 191 9.23 24.88 -13.63
N GLY A 192 10.15 25.43 -14.43
CA GLY A 192 11.54 24.97 -14.47
C GLY A 192 11.78 23.57 -15.08
N GLY A 193 10.76 22.96 -15.70
CA GLY A 193 10.88 21.64 -16.32
C GLY A 193 10.73 20.46 -15.36
N VAL A 194 10.43 20.70 -14.08
CA VAL A 194 10.14 19.64 -13.09
C VAL A 194 8.65 19.61 -12.75
N ARG A 195 8.17 18.45 -12.28
CA ARG A 195 6.84 18.27 -11.72
C ARG A 195 6.97 17.96 -10.23
N ALA A 196 6.20 18.65 -9.39
CA ALA A 196 6.20 18.43 -7.95
C ALA A 196 4.83 18.78 -7.35
N CYS A 197 4.60 18.39 -6.10
CA CYS A 197 3.33 18.52 -5.39
C CYS A 197 3.54 19.34 -4.12
N GLY A 198 2.98 20.55 -4.10
CA GLY A 198 3.10 21.48 -2.98
C GLY A 198 1.74 21.78 -2.33
N ARG A 199 1.74 22.77 -1.44
CA ARG A 199 0.54 23.22 -0.74
C ARG A 199 -0.44 23.92 -1.71
N PRO A 200 -1.76 23.91 -1.43
CA PRO A 200 -2.70 24.83 -2.08
C PRO A 200 -2.21 26.27 -2.00
N VAL A 201 -2.54 27.09 -3.00
CA VAL A 201 -2.19 28.52 -2.95
C VAL A 201 -2.87 29.16 -1.73
N THR A 202 -2.06 29.70 -0.83
CA THR A 202 -2.50 30.38 0.39
C THR A 202 -1.55 31.55 0.71
N SER A 203 -2.09 32.57 1.37
CA SER A 203 -1.34 33.72 1.89
C SER A 203 -1.03 33.59 3.39
N SER A 204 -1.24 32.40 3.96
CA SER A 204 -0.98 32.10 5.37
C SER A 204 -0.32 30.72 5.50
N GLY A 205 0.37 30.50 6.61
CA GLY A 205 0.88 29.19 7.01
C GLY A 205 -0.18 28.11 7.10
N GLY A 206 0.29 26.87 7.02
CA GLY A 206 -0.52 25.67 7.13
C GLY A 206 0.15 24.45 6.49
N CYS A 207 -0.56 23.33 6.57
CA CYS A 207 -0.13 22.06 6.01
C CYS A 207 -1.18 21.47 5.07
N VAL A 208 -0.72 20.76 4.04
CA VAL A 208 -1.52 19.79 3.29
C VAL A 208 -1.02 18.39 3.62
N SER A 209 -1.90 17.39 3.66
CA SER A 209 -1.51 16.03 4.03
C SER A 209 -2.18 14.94 3.20
N VAL A 210 -1.53 13.78 3.18
CA VAL A 210 -2.04 12.54 2.62
C VAL A 210 -1.73 11.39 3.60
N GLU A 211 -2.73 10.55 3.84
CA GLU A 211 -2.62 9.39 4.71
C GLU A 211 -2.51 8.10 3.89
N PHE A 212 -1.63 7.21 4.33
CA PHE A 212 -1.35 5.91 3.74
C PHE A 212 -1.73 4.82 4.76
N PRO A 213 -2.85 4.10 4.57
CA PRO A 213 -3.26 3.08 5.51
C PRO A 213 -2.27 1.91 5.50
N SER A 214 -1.91 1.41 6.69
CA SER A 214 -1.15 0.16 6.86
C SER A 214 -1.94 -1.07 6.40
N ASN A 215 -3.27 -0.93 6.27
CA ASN A 215 -4.22 -2.03 6.04
C ASN A 215 -4.11 -3.15 7.08
N GLY A 216 -3.78 -2.80 8.33
CA GLY A 216 -3.65 -3.77 9.42
C GLY A 216 -2.33 -4.52 9.43
N ILE A 217 -1.38 -4.17 8.56
CA ILE A 217 -0.01 -4.69 8.60
C ILE A 217 0.68 -4.06 9.81
N GLY A 218 1.08 -4.93 10.75
CA GLY A 218 1.84 -4.53 11.92
C GLY A 218 3.29 -4.23 11.55
N TYR A 219 3.86 -3.15 12.10
CA TYR A 219 5.25 -2.78 11.86
C TYR A 219 5.89 -2.16 13.11
N SER A 220 7.21 -2.27 13.20
CA SER A 220 8.05 -1.59 14.20
C SER A 220 9.17 -0.76 13.58
N HIS A 221 9.37 -0.87 12.26
CA HIS A 221 10.32 -0.05 11.53
C HIS A 221 9.65 0.73 10.41
N VAL A 222 10.13 1.95 10.18
CA VAL A 222 9.77 2.78 9.02
C VAL A 222 11.06 3.18 8.32
N CYS A 223 11.14 2.95 7.01
CA CYS A 223 12.28 3.33 6.19
C CYS A 223 11.77 4.05 4.94
N GLY A 224 12.37 5.17 4.56
CA GLY A 224 11.91 5.87 3.38
C GLY A 224 12.83 7.01 2.97
N ARG A 225 12.51 7.63 1.85
CA ARG A 225 13.17 8.83 1.35
C ARG A 225 12.16 9.74 0.68
N VAL A 226 12.46 11.04 0.69
CA VAL A 226 11.65 12.08 0.05
C VAL A 226 12.59 13.00 -0.69
N THR A 227 12.18 13.43 -1.87
CA THR A 227 12.87 14.49 -2.62
C THR A 227 11.88 15.62 -2.84
N GLY A 228 12.32 16.82 -2.49
CA GLY A 228 11.55 18.05 -2.69
C GLY A 228 12.41 19.15 -3.29
N TYR A 229 11.82 20.32 -3.41
CA TYR A 229 12.49 21.51 -3.89
C TYR A 229 12.18 22.68 -2.98
N GLN A 230 13.15 23.56 -2.80
CA GLN A 230 12.94 24.83 -2.12
C GLN A 230 12.20 25.79 -3.06
N TYR A 231 11.13 26.41 -2.58
CA TYR A 231 10.54 27.59 -3.21
C TYR A 231 10.79 28.82 -2.33
N TYR A 232 11.59 29.73 -2.86
CA TYR A 232 11.95 31.02 -2.27
C TYR A 232 12.59 30.90 -0.87
N THR A 233 11.96 31.31 0.24
CA THR A 233 12.67 31.48 1.54
C THR A 233 12.19 30.60 2.72
N PRO A 234 12.03 29.27 2.60
CA PRO A 234 11.73 28.41 3.76
C PRO A 234 12.75 28.57 4.89
N ASP A 235 12.32 28.54 6.14
CA ASP A 235 13.17 28.89 7.29
C ASP A 235 13.49 27.69 8.20
N ALA A 236 13.29 26.48 7.69
CA ALA A 236 13.38 25.19 8.38
C ALA A 236 12.41 25.10 9.56
N VAL A 237 12.78 25.65 10.71
CA VAL A 237 11.96 25.71 11.91
C VAL A 237 12.00 27.14 12.43
N ASP A 238 10.92 27.89 12.23
CA ASP A 238 10.88 29.24 12.75
C ASP A 238 10.73 29.23 14.27
N HIS A 239 11.62 29.98 14.91
CA HIS A 239 11.66 30.16 16.35
C HIS A 239 11.00 31.48 16.80
N VAL A 240 10.67 32.40 15.87
CA VAL A 240 10.18 33.76 16.14
C VAL A 240 8.66 33.87 15.99
N LEU A 241 8.03 33.20 15.03
CA LEU A 241 6.61 33.35 14.67
C LEU A 241 5.73 32.23 15.24
N GLY A 242 5.59 32.23 16.57
CA GLY A 242 4.29 31.94 17.18
C GLY A 242 4.09 30.57 17.84
N SER A 243 2.82 30.26 18.10
CA SER A 243 2.39 29.22 19.06
C SER A 243 2.51 27.78 18.55
N ASN A 244 2.81 27.58 17.26
CA ASN A 244 2.79 26.26 16.63
C ASN A 244 4.15 25.57 16.55
N HIS A 245 5.26 26.26 16.86
CA HIS A 245 6.61 25.66 16.91
C HIS A 245 6.63 24.34 17.67
N ASN A 246 6.00 24.28 18.85
CA ASN A 246 5.98 23.06 19.68
C ASN A 246 4.70 22.22 19.50
N ASN A 247 3.96 22.41 18.41
CA ASN A 247 2.72 21.72 18.13
C ASN A 247 2.87 20.78 16.93
N LEU A 248 2.98 19.48 17.18
CA LEU A 248 3.05 18.46 16.12
C LEU A 248 1.84 18.52 15.16
N ASN A 249 0.70 19.04 15.60
CA ASN A 249 -0.47 19.20 14.74
C ASN A 249 -0.49 20.50 13.93
N GLY A 250 0.39 21.45 14.24
CA GLY A 250 0.54 22.69 13.51
C GLY A 250 1.56 22.58 12.37
N GLU A 251 1.85 23.74 11.80
CA GLU A 251 2.85 24.06 10.80
C GLU A 251 4.20 24.36 11.47
N TYR A 252 4.71 23.42 12.26
CA TYR A 252 5.94 23.61 13.05
C TYR A 252 7.24 23.63 12.22
N VAL A 253 7.13 23.38 10.91
CA VAL A 253 8.26 23.18 10.01
C VAL A 253 7.89 23.64 8.61
N ASP A 254 8.85 24.27 7.93
CA ASP A 254 8.82 24.43 6.48
C ASP A 254 9.47 23.22 5.84
N GLY A 255 8.64 22.39 5.20
CA GLY A 255 9.08 21.13 4.63
C GLY A 255 8.09 20.01 4.84
N VAL A 256 8.62 18.80 5.06
CA VAL A 256 7.83 17.57 5.16
C VAL A 256 7.81 17.04 6.59
N SER A 257 6.62 16.87 7.14
CA SER A 257 6.39 16.19 8.42
C SER A 257 5.80 14.80 8.15
N ILE A 258 6.55 13.75 8.51
CA ILE A 258 6.08 12.36 8.45
C ILE A 258 5.61 11.96 9.85
N THR A 259 4.35 11.55 9.95
CA THR A 259 3.72 11.19 11.22
C THR A 259 2.93 9.89 11.10
N ARG A 260 2.45 9.37 12.24
CA ARG A 260 1.60 8.18 12.27
C ARG A 260 0.47 8.28 13.29
N GLY A 261 -0.62 7.59 12.98
CA GLY A 261 -1.70 7.28 13.91
C GLY A 261 -2.50 8.48 14.40
N SER A 262 -3.49 8.20 15.25
CA SER A 262 -4.34 9.20 15.90
C SER A 262 -4.53 8.83 17.38
N PRO A 263 -4.01 9.61 18.35
CA PRO A 263 -3.36 10.91 18.17
C PRO A 263 -2.05 10.83 17.39
N ARG A 264 -1.75 11.90 16.66
CA ARG A 264 -0.58 12.02 15.78
C ARG A 264 0.72 11.82 16.57
N GLN A 265 1.60 10.99 16.05
CA GLN A 265 2.93 10.72 16.58
C GLN A 265 3.99 11.00 15.52
N HIS A 266 5.13 11.56 15.92
CA HIS A 266 6.23 11.89 15.02
C HIS A 266 6.96 10.63 14.50
N VAL A 267 7.31 10.64 13.21
CA VAL A 267 8.17 9.63 12.58
C VAL A 267 9.50 10.28 12.17
N TRP A 268 9.42 11.28 11.29
CA TRP A 268 10.57 11.99 10.74
C TRP A 268 10.19 13.41 10.27
N THR A 269 11.15 14.33 10.26
CA THR A 269 10.97 15.69 9.69
C THR A 269 12.01 15.93 8.60
N LEU A 270 11.62 16.47 7.44
CA LEU A 270 12.55 16.94 6.41
C LEU A 270 12.36 18.44 6.25
N MET A 271 13.35 19.22 6.68
CA MET A 271 13.28 20.67 6.80
C MET A 271 13.92 21.33 5.57
N ALA A 272 13.27 22.32 4.99
CA ALA A 272 13.87 23.19 3.98
C ALA A 272 14.35 24.48 4.66
N ALA A 273 15.65 24.76 4.63
CA ALA A 273 16.20 26.00 5.16
C ALA A 273 16.36 27.06 4.06
N ASN A 274 16.73 28.27 4.49
CA ASN A 274 16.60 29.44 3.63
C ASN A 274 17.78 29.54 2.65
N PHE A 275 19.02 29.45 3.15
CA PHE A 275 20.22 29.47 2.30
C PHE A 275 21.41 28.72 2.90
N GLU A 276 22.29 28.25 2.01
CA GLU A 276 23.52 27.50 2.34
C GLU A 276 24.55 28.34 3.14
N SER A 277 24.43 29.67 3.08
CA SER A 277 25.49 30.63 3.41
C SER A 277 25.07 31.73 4.40
N THR A 278 23.93 31.59 5.09
CA THR A 278 23.47 32.69 5.95
C THR A 278 24.40 32.96 7.14
N THR A 279 24.58 34.25 7.42
CA THR A 279 25.12 34.75 8.71
C THR A 279 24.04 34.85 9.78
N SER A 280 22.76 34.75 9.39
CA SER A 280 21.62 34.59 10.29
C SER A 280 21.40 33.10 10.53
N VAL A 281 21.75 32.63 11.73
CA VAL A 281 21.62 31.23 12.16
C VAL A 281 20.17 30.81 12.40
N ASP A 282 19.26 31.76 12.38
CA ASP A 282 17.87 31.62 12.80
C ASP A 282 16.98 30.92 11.77
N HIS A 283 17.34 31.01 10.48
CA HIS A 283 16.63 30.41 9.33
C HIS A 283 17.49 29.32 8.66
N SER A 284 18.51 28.87 9.37
CA SER A 284 19.44 27.84 8.92
C SER A 284 18.99 26.47 9.39
N CYS A 285 19.55 25.44 8.77
CA CYS A 285 19.36 24.08 9.24
C CYS A 285 19.86 23.89 10.69
N PRO A 286 19.11 23.14 11.53
CA PRO A 286 19.54 22.93 12.92
C PRO A 286 20.87 22.19 13.10
N CYS A 287 21.32 21.47 12.07
CA CYS A 287 22.62 20.80 12.02
C CYS A 287 23.78 21.75 11.65
N THR A 288 23.51 23.00 11.29
CA THR A 288 24.52 24.00 10.99
C THR A 288 25.37 24.32 12.23
N SER A 289 26.69 24.49 12.02
CA SER A 289 27.61 24.87 13.08
C SER A 289 27.25 26.23 13.68
N GLY A 290 27.04 26.27 15.00
CA GLY A 290 26.67 27.51 15.71
C GLY A 290 25.17 27.80 15.74
N TYR A 291 24.32 26.87 15.29
CA TYR A 291 22.88 26.97 15.48
C TYR A 291 22.53 27.10 16.97
N LEU A 292 21.76 28.14 17.32
CA LEU A 292 21.41 28.48 18.71
C LEU A 292 19.97 28.14 19.06
N SER A 293 19.11 27.93 18.08
CA SER A 293 17.67 27.70 18.28
C SER A 293 17.40 26.27 18.74
N GLN A 294 16.29 26.08 19.46
CA GLN A 294 15.91 24.79 20.00
C GLN A 294 14.98 24.05 19.04
N ILE A 295 15.43 22.91 18.52
CA ILE A 295 14.59 21.95 17.80
C ILE A 295 13.48 21.46 18.73
N GLN A 296 12.29 21.23 18.17
CA GLN A 296 11.16 20.69 18.91
C GLN A 296 11.52 19.36 19.57
N SER A 297 11.14 19.22 20.85
CA SER A 297 11.45 18.02 21.64
C SER A 297 10.92 16.71 21.03
N PHE A 298 9.81 16.75 20.29
CA PHE A 298 9.24 15.56 19.64
C PHE A 298 9.98 15.16 18.36
N VAL A 299 10.73 16.06 17.73
CA VAL A 299 11.56 15.77 16.54
C VAL A 299 12.87 15.11 16.99
N GLY A 300 13.55 15.72 17.97
CA GLY A 300 14.84 15.24 18.44
C GLY A 300 15.88 15.20 17.32
N ASP A 301 16.50 14.04 17.12
CA ASP A 301 17.50 13.73 16.08
C ASP A 301 16.89 13.11 14.81
N HIS A 302 15.57 12.95 14.74
CA HIS A 302 14.88 12.30 13.63
C HIS A 302 14.49 13.31 12.54
N TYR A 303 15.49 13.98 11.98
CA TYR A 303 15.29 14.93 10.90
C TYR A 303 16.42 14.92 9.87
N PHE A 304 16.08 15.34 8.66
CA PHE A 304 17.04 15.88 7.70
C PHE A 304 16.73 17.35 7.49
N CYS A 305 17.74 18.13 7.13
CA CYS A 305 17.54 19.52 6.76
C CYS A 305 18.48 19.85 5.61
N GLU A 306 17.97 20.58 4.63
CA GLU A 306 18.76 21.04 3.49
C GLU A 306 18.28 22.40 2.97
N SER A 307 19.13 23.15 2.28
CA SER A 307 18.75 24.31 1.47
C SER A 307 19.37 24.22 0.08
N ALA A 308 18.64 24.70 -0.92
CA ALA A 308 19.03 24.68 -2.32
C ALA A 308 19.50 26.06 -2.83
N ALA A 309 19.27 27.11 -2.05
CA ALA A 309 19.51 28.48 -2.46
C ALA A 309 20.85 28.99 -1.93
N SER A 310 21.70 29.44 -2.84
CA SER A 310 22.88 30.25 -2.51
C SER A 310 22.64 31.76 -2.64
N THR A 311 21.49 32.18 -3.17
CA THR A 311 21.10 33.59 -3.37
C THR A 311 19.60 33.82 -3.22
N PHE A 312 19.21 35.02 -2.79
CA PHE A 312 17.80 35.45 -2.68
C PHE A 312 17.16 35.59 -4.06
N GLN A 313 16.41 34.57 -4.50
CA GLN A 313 15.62 34.59 -5.73
C GLN A 313 14.27 33.94 -5.49
N GLN A 314 13.19 34.66 -5.82
CA GLN A 314 11.82 34.15 -5.72
C GLN A 314 11.53 33.19 -6.88
N GLN A 315 11.92 31.92 -6.69
CA GLN A 315 11.76 30.87 -7.67
C GLN A 315 11.74 29.48 -7.01
N LEU A 316 11.43 28.47 -7.81
CA LEU A 316 11.66 27.08 -7.47
C LEU A 316 13.10 26.70 -7.83
N PHE A 317 13.90 26.28 -6.85
CA PHE A 317 15.27 25.85 -7.07
C PHE A 317 15.30 24.37 -7.50
N THR A 318 15.36 24.13 -8.81
CA THR A 318 15.23 22.77 -9.38
C THR A 318 16.56 22.08 -9.65
N SER A 319 17.67 22.81 -9.62
CA SER A 319 19.01 22.28 -9.87
C SER A 319 19.62 21.56 -8.67
N ASP A 320 19.06 21.79 -7.49
CA ASP A 320 19.55 21.27 -6.22
C ASP A 320 18.35 20.74 -5.42
N PRO A 321 17.97 19.46 -5.62
CA PRO A 321 16.84 18.84 -4.94
C PRO A 321 17.16 18.64 -3.46
N LEU A 322 16.20 18.97 -2.60
CA LEU A 322 16.38 18.87 -1.16
C LEU A 322 16.40 17.42 -0.66
N TRP A 323 17.20 17.21 0.39
CA TRP A 323 17.32 16.00 1.20
C TRP A 323 17.93 14.80 0.46
N ASP A 324 18.70 15.07 -0.58
CA ASP A 324 19.43 14.06 -1.33
C ASP A 324 20.88 13.87 -0.84
N GLY A 325 21.33 14.73 0.09
CA GLY A 325 22.67 14.70 0.67
C GLY A 325 23.75 15.25 -0.26
N GLN A 326 23.38 15.96 -1.31
CA GLN A 326 24.25 16.61 -2.29
C GLN A 326 24.02 18.12 -2.29
N GLY A 327 24.83 18.87 -3.01
CA GLY A 327 24.66 20.34 -3.10
C GLY A 327 25.09 21.14 -1.87
N CYS A 328 25.21 20.51 -0.70
CA CYS A 328 25.39 21.21 0.57
C CYS A 328 26.79 21.81 0.73
N ASN A 329 26.86 23.15 0.71
CA ASN A 329 28.11 23.89 0.89
C ASN A 329 28.21 24.52 2.28
N SER A 330 29.42 25.01 2.60
CA SER A 330 29.68 25.92 3.72
C SER A 330 29.12 25.46 5.08
N HIS A 331 28.10 26.14 5.60
CA HIS A 331 27.56 25.97 6.94
C HIS A 331 26.58 24.78 7.06
N GLU A 332 26.15 24.24 5.92
CA GLU A 332 25.19 23.15 5.83
C GLU A 332 25.85 21.79 5.61
N SER A 333 27.16 21.77 5.36
CA SER A 333 27.93 20.52 5.17
C SER A 333 27.69 19.46 6.27
N PRO A 334 27.51 19.79 7.56
CA PRO A 334 27.16 18.78 8.57
C PRO A 334 25.81 18.10 8.33
N CYS A 335 24.85 18.79 7.72
CA CYS A 335 23.49 18.30 7.45
C CYS A 335 23.45 17.21 6.39
N CYS A 336 24.40 17.22 5.46
CA CYS A 336 24.47 16.26 4.36
C CYS A 336 25.47 15.13 4.60
N ASN A 337 26.22 15.23 5.69
CA ASN A 337 27.07 14.16 6.21
C ASN A 337 26.40 13.36 7.33
N VAL A 338 25.08 13.50 7.50
CA VAL A 338 24.33 12.71 8.49
C VAL A 338 24.20 11.25 8.04
N PRO A 339 24.30 10.27 8.96
CA PRO A 339 24.09 8.88 8.60
C PRO A 339 22.70 8.63 8.01
N GLY A 340 22.64 7.84 6.95
CA GLY A 340 21.38 7.35 6.37
C GLY A 340 20.83 8.19 5.21
N ILE A 341 21.11 9.50 5.12
CA ILE A 341 20.62 10.34 4.02
C ILE A 341 20.98 9.73 2.64
N PRO A 342 20.03 9.60 1.69
CA PRO A 342 18.67 10.15 1.68
C PRO A 342 17.59 9.29 2.38
N TRP A 343 17.96 8.15 2.97
CA TRP A 343 17.05 7.23 3.63
C TRP A 343 16.93 7.49 5.13
N PHE A 344 15.76 7.94 5.58
CA PHE A 344 15.45 7.99 6.99
C PHE A 344 15.05 6.61 7.51
N HIS A 345 15.39 6.33 8.77
CA HIS A 345 15.01 5.10 9.46
C HIS A 345 14.46 5.42 10.85
N ARG A 346 13.25 4.93 11.13
CA ARG A 346 12.66 4.99 12.46
C ARG A 346 12.48 3.59 13.03
N ASP A 347 13.07 3.36 14.19
CA ASP A 347 12.99 2.10 14.93
C ASP A 347 12.18 2.29 16.22
N TYR A 348 11.09 1.52 16.37
CA TYR A 348 10.24 1.50 17.56
C TYR A 348 10.54 0.30 18.49
N GLY A 349 11.64 -0.42 18.26
CA GLY A 349 12.07 -1.60 18.98
C GLY A 349 11.03 -2.72 18.87
N ASN A 350 10.65 -3.30 20.01
CA ASN A 350 9.66 -4.39 20.05
C ASN A 350 8.20 -3.89 19.99
N THR A 351 7.97 -2.59 19.85
CA THR A 351 6.62 -2.03 19.82
C THR A 351 6.10 -2.04 18.39
N THR A 352 5.14 -2.93 18.12
CA THR A 352 4.45 -2.96 16.84
C THR A 352 3.22 -2.05 16.86
N THR A 353 2.93 -1.44 15.72
CA THR A 353 1.71 -0.66 15.49
C THR A 353 1.10 -1.00 14.13
N THR A 354 -0.17 -0.67 13.93
CA THR A 354 -0.87 -0.72 12.64
C THR A 354 -1.33 0.67 12.21
N ASP A 355 -0.75 1.72 12.80
CA ASP A 355 -1.07 3.10 12.45
C ASP A 355 -0.88 3.35 10.95
N TYR A 356 -1.67 4.28 10.40
CA TYR A 356 -1.36 4.82 9.08
C TYR A 356 -0.10 5.67 9.15
N ILE A 357 0.57 5.84 8.01
CA ILE A 357 1.61 6.85 7.83
C ILE A 357 0.98 8.07 7.17
N GLU A 358 1.28 9.27 7.66
CA GLU A 358 0.87 10.54 7.06
C GLU A 358 2.09 11.29 6.59
N LEU A 359 2.05 11.79 5.35
CA LEU A 359 3.00 12.76 4.83
C LEU A 359 2.30 14.11 4.77
N ARG A 360 2.91 15.13 5.39
CA ARG A 360 2.41 16.50 5.41
C ARG A 360 3.45 17.42 4.79
N VAL A 361 3.06 18.27 3.84
CA VAL A 361 3.89 19.40 3.41
C VAL A 361 3.37 20.63 4.14
N CYS A 362 4.25 21.26 4.90
CA CYS A 362 3.96 22.35 5.83
C CYS A 362 4.82 23.57 5.51
N GLY A 363 4.33 24.71 5.96
CA GLY A 363 5.13 25.91 6.17
C GLY A 363 4.34 26.95 6.95
N ASP A 364 5.02 27.85 7.64
CA ASP A 364 4.38 28.82 8.53
C ASP A 364 4.01 30.14 7.84
N GLU A 365 4.52 30.39 6.63
CA GLU A 365 4.04 31.46 5.76
C GLU A 365 3.23 31.00 4.53
N GLY A 366 2.78 31.99 3.75
CA GLY A 366 2.08 31.79 2.49
C GLY A 366 2.96 31.17 1.41
N THR A 367 2.34 30.43 0.49
CA THR A 367 3.03 29.67 -0.59
C THR A 367 3.72 30.53 -1.65
N ASP A 368 3.51 31.84 -1.63
CA ASP A 368 4.24 32.81 -2.44
C ASP A 368 5.54 33.28 -1.79
N ASN A 369 5.70 33.07 -0.48
CA ASN A 369 6.94 33.27 0.26
C ASN A 369 7.73 31.97 0.49
N GLU A 370 7.05 30.94 0.98
CA GLU A 370 7.67 29.69 1.41
C GLU A 370 6.86 28.52 0.87
N ASP A 371 7.46 27.63 0.09
CA ASP A 371 6.83 26.34 -0.20
C ASP A 371 7.90 25.28 -0.42
N VAL A 372 7.50 24.02 -0.22
CA VAL A 372 8.42 22.89 -0.34
C VAL A 372 7.76 21.76 -1.11
N PRO A 373 7.51 21.94 -2.42
CA PRO A 373 6.83 20.92 -3.21
C PRO A 373 7.69 19.66 -3.36
N VAL A 374 7.05 18.49 -3.18
CA VAL A 374 7.69 17.17 -3.25
C VAL A 374 7.52 16.54 -4.63
N SER A 375 8.59 16.01 -5.20
CA SER A 375 8.55 15.33 -6.51
C SER A 375 8.63 13.82 -6.39
N TYR A 376 9.18 13.32 -5.29
CA TYR A 376 9.37 11.89 -5.07
C TYR A 376 9.23 11.53 -3.60
N TYR A 377 8.59 10.40 -3.32
CA TYR A 377 8.76 9.72 -2.04
C TYR A 377 8.52 8.22 -2.19
N GLU A 378 9.21 7.45 -1.35
CA GLU A 378 8.86 6.06 -1.09
C GLU A 378 9.03 5.77 0.40
N ILE A 379 8.02 5.13 1.00
CA ILE A 379 8.00 4.83 2.43
C ILE A 379 7.58 3.37 2.61
N TYR A 380 8.39 2.65 3.36
CA TYR A 380 8.25 1.24 3.66
C TYR A 380 8.11 1.01 5.16
N VAL A 381 7.46 -0.09 5.51
CA VAL A 381 7.34 -0.58 6.88
C VAL A 381 7.73 -2.06 6.97
N GLN A 382 8.26 -2.46 8.12
CA GLN A 382 8.67 -3.83 8.43
C GLN A 382 8.30 -4.21 9.87
#